data_AF-A0A645IRE9-F1
#
_entry.id   AF-A0A645IRE9-F1
#
_cell.length_a   1.000
_cell.length_b   1.000
_cell.length_c   1.000
_cell.angle_alpha   90.00
_cell.angle_beta   90.00
_cell.angle_gamma   90.00
#
_symmetry.space_group_name_H-M   'P 1'
#
loop_
_entity.id
_entity.type
_entity.pdbx_description
1 polymer ?
#
loop_
_entity_poly.entity_id
_entity_poly.type
_entity_poly.pdbx_seq_one_letter_code
_entity_poly.pdbx_strand_id
1 'polypeptide(L)' 'MPENLVLENVPVISKEIRGSVATLVCAAGEKEAIAAVSKLNPILCEAVSLTLEEVFIYEMEAVGYDYSKIIF' A
#
# COMPACT_ATOMS: atom_id res chain seq x y z
N MET A 1 7.86 13.29 6.69
CA MET A 1 7.85 11.84 7.03
C MET A 1 9.17 11.24 6.58
N PRO A 2 9.78 10.28 7.30
CA PRO A 2 11.05 9.70 6.87
C PRO A 2 10.89 9.06 5.50
N GLU A 3 11.83 9.33 4.59
CA GLU A 3 11.81 8.84 3.19
C GLU A 3 11.76 7.30 3.14
N ASN A 4 12.29 6.63 4.18
CA ASN A 4 12.30 5.18 4.35
C ASN A 4 11.24 4.66 5.34
N LEU A 5 9.97 4.95 5.09
CA LEU A 5 8.86 4.23 5.74
C LEU A 5 8.96 2.73 5.42
N VAL A 6 9.25 1.92 6.44
CA VAL A 6 9.26 0.45 6.39
C VAL A 6 8.30 -0.04 7.48
N LEU A 7 7.38 -0.92 7.11
CA LEU A 7 6.46 -1.56 8.06
C LEU A 7 7.06 -2.90 8.52
N GLU A 8 7.05 -3.14 9.83
CA GLU A 8 7.47 -4.43 10.37
C GLU A 8 6.41 -5.50 10.06
N ASN A 9 6.82 -6.63 9.48
CA ASN A 9 5.98 -7.81 9.21
C ASN A 9 4.79 -7.56 8.26
N VAL A 10 4.79 -6.45 7.52
CA VAL A 10 3.79 -6.16 6.48
C VAL A 10 4.52 -5.86 5.18
N PRO A 11 4.45 -6.74 4.16
CA PRO A 11 5.06 -6.49 2.87
C PRO A 11 4.36 -5.31 2.19
N VAL A 12 5.13 -4.28 1.85
CA VAL A 12 4.65 -3.10 1.11
C VAL A 12 4.93 -3.32 -0.37
N ILE A 13 3.86 -3.42 -1.17
CA ILE A 13 3.90 -3.63 -2.62
C ILE A 13 4.15 -2.31 -3.34
N SER A 14 3.42 -1.26 -2.92
CA SER A 14 3.54 0.08 -3.48
C SER A 14 3.47 1.13 -2.38
N LYS A 15 4.17 2.23 -2.60
CA LYS A 15 4.28 3.35 -1.67
C LYS A 15 4.35 4.65 -2.43
N GLU A 16 3.39 5.52 -2.18
CA GLU A 16 3.39 6.89 -2.66
C GLU A 16 3.42 7.84 -1.47
N ILE A 17 4.31 8.84 -1.49
CA ILE A 17 4.37 9.89 -0.48
C ILE A 17 4.09 11.23 -1.15
N ARG A 18 3.08 11.94 -0.66
CA ARG A 18 2.77 13.32 -1.05
C ARG A 18 2.75 14.20 0.19
N GLY A 19 3.85 14.91 0.42
CA GLY A 19 4.03 15.75 1.60
C GLY A 19 3.99 14.94 2.90
N SER A 20 2.94 15.15 3.70
CA SER A 20 2.73 14.46 4.99
C SER A 20 1.78 13.26 4.89
N VAL A 21 1.29 12.93 3.70
CA VAL A 21 0.40 11.79 3.46
C VAL A 21 1.18 10.69 2.76
N ALA A 22 1.09 9.45 3.28
CA ALA A 22 1.57 8.27 2.58
C ALA A 22 0.39 7.36 2.25
N THR A 23 0.36 6.91 1.01
CA THR A 23 -0.54 5.87 0.52
C THR A 23 0.27 4.60 0.35
N LEU A 24 -0.17 3.51 0.97
CA LEU A 24 0.53 2.24 0.96
C LEU A 24 -0.39 1.16 0.42
N VAL A 25 0.17 0.33 -0.46
CA VAL A 25 -0.45 -0.93 -0.87
C VAL A 25 0.33 -2.05 -0.20
N CYS A 26 -0.36 -2.84 0.61
CA CYS A 26 0.26 -3.86 1.45
C CYS A 26 -0.32 -5.23 1.13
N ALA A 27 0.54 -6.26 1.06
CA ALA A 27 0.13 -7.66 0.96
C ALA A 27 -0.23 -8.21 2.35
N ALA A 28 -1.26 -7.65 2.97
CA ALA A 28 -1.71 -8.03 4.31
C ALA A 28 -3.21 -7.74 4.50
N GLY A 29 -3.81 -8.32 5.54
CA GLY A 29 -5.17 -7.98 5.91
C GLY A 29 -5.28 -6.55 6.45
N GLU A 30 -6.47 -5.94 6.34
CA GLU A 30 -6.72 -4.54 6.76
C GLU A 30 -6.28 -4.27 8.21
N LYS A 31 -6.64 -5.15 9.14
CA LYS A 31 -6.29 -5.01 10.57
C LYS A 31 -4.79 -5.10 10.81
N GLU A 32 -4.09 -5.95 10.07
CA GLU A 32 -2.64 -6.15 10.20
C GLU A 32 -1.89 -4.92 9.67
N ALA A 33 -2.32 -4.42 8.50
CA ALA A 33 -1.77 -3.19 7.91
C ALA A 33 -1.99 -1.98 8.82
N ILE A 34 -3.21 -1.78 9.32
CA ILE A 34 -3.53 -0.70 10.28
C ILE A 34 -2.68 -0.85 11.53
N ALA A 35 -2.55 -2.06 12.11
CA ALA A 35 -1.77 -2.27 13.31
C ALA A 35 -0.29 -1.94 13.10
N ALA A 36 0.29 -2.30 11.95
CA ALA A 36 1.67 -1.96 11.61
C ALA A 36 1.88 -0.45 11.44
N VAL A 37 0.97 0.23 10.74
CA VAL A 37 1.05 1.69 10.53
C VAL A 37 0.79 2.46 11.83
N SER A 38 -0.13 1.99 12.68
CA SER A 38 -0.49 2.62 13.94
C SER A 38 0.68 2.71 14.94
N LYS A 39 1.66 1.80 14.86
CA LYS A 39 2.90 1.86 15.65
C LYS A 39 3.72 3.14 15.38
N LEU A 40 3.52 3.76 14.23
CA LEU A 40 4.18 5.01 13.84
C LEU A 40 3.45 6.25 14.35
N ASN A 41 2.36 6.07 15.11
CA ASN A 41 1.52 7.11 15.69
C ASN A 41 1.05 8.18 14.68
N PRO A 42 0.39 7.78 13.58
CA PRO A 42 -0.14 8.71 12.59
C PRO A 42 -1.31 9.52 13.15
N ILE A 43 -1.52 10.72 12.63
CA ILE A 43 -2.69 11.55 12.97
C ILE A 43 -3.98 10.91 12.41
N LEU A 44 -3.89 10.28 11.24
CA LEU A 44 -4.98 9.58 10.56
C LEU A 44 -4.43 8.31 9.93
N CYS A 45 -5.16 7.20 10.08
CA CYS A 45 -4.87 5.94 9.42
C CYS A 45 -6.19 5.27 9.06
N GLU A 46 -6.42 5.06 7.77
CA GLU A 46 -7.56 4.33 7.24
C GLU A 46 -7.03 3.27 6.28
N ALA A 47 -7.69 2.12 6.24
CA ALA A 47 -7.40 1.10 5.26
C ALA A 47 -8.69 0.64 4.61
N VAL A 48 -8.59 0.33 3.33
CA VAL A 48 -9.69 -0.17 2.51
C VAL A 48 -9.16 -1.40 1.80
N SER A 49 -9.98 -2.45 1.78
CA SER A 49 -9.65 -3.66 1.03
C SER A 49 -9.67 -3.36 -0.46
N LEU A 50 -8.61 -3.76 -1.17
CA LEU A 50 -8.57 -3.70 -2.62
C LEU A 50 -9.59 -4.68 -3.22
N THR A 51 -10.17 -4.28 -4.35
CA THR A 51 -10.94 -5.18 -5.21
C THR A 51 -10.04 -6.27 -5.79
N LEU A 52 -10.64 -7.38 -6.25
CA LEU A 52 -9.88 -8.45 -6.91
C LEU A 52 -9.16 -7.95 -8.18
N GLU A 53 -9.76 -7.00 -8.90
CA GLU A 53 -9.19 -6.40 -10.10
C GLU A 53 -7.93 -5.60 -9.76
N GLU A 54 -7.98 -4.78 -8.71
CA GLU A 54 -6.82 -4.02 -8.25
C GLU A 54 -5.71 -4.93 -7.73
N VAL A 55 -6.04 -5.96 -6.95
CA VAL A 55 -5.06 -6.96 -6.50
C VAL A 55 -4.36 -7.59 -7.71
N PHE A 56 -5.12 -7.95 -8.75
CA PHE A 56 -4.56 -8.53 -9.97
C PHE A 56 -3.63 -7.56 -10.71
N ILE A 57 -3.98 -6.28 -10.81
CA ILE A 57 -3.12 -5.24 -11.40
C ILE A 57 -1.80 -5.15 -10.63
N TYR A 58 -1.84 -5.02 -9.30
CA TYR A 58 -0.62 -4.87 -8.49
C TYR A 58 0.31 -6.09 -8.56
N GLU A 59 -0.24 -7.30 -8.54
CA GLU A 59 0.54 -8.53 -8.69
C GLU A 59 1.20 -8.61 -10.07
N MET A 60 0.48 -8.25 -11.13
CA MET A 60 1.03 -8.32 -12.48
C MET A 60 2.06 -7.21 -12.77
N GLU A 61 1.85 -6.00 -12.23
CA GLU A 61 2.84 -4.92 -12.27
C GLU A 61 4.13 -5.31 -11.53
N ALA A 62 4.01 -5.99 -10.38
CA ALA A 62 5.16 -6.51 -9.64
C ALA A 62 5.97 -7.55 -10.45
N VAL A 63 5.32 -8.28 -11.37
CA VAL A 63 5.95 -9.24 -12.30
C VAL A 63 6.47 -8.56 -13.58
N GLY A 64 6.26 -7.26 -13.75
CA GLY A 64 6.80 -6.45 -14.84
C GLY A 64 5.86 -6.26 -16.05
N TYR A 65 4.56 -6.55 -15.88
CA TYR A 65 3.55 -6.25 -16.89
C TYR A 65 2.96 -4.85 -16.65
N ASP A 66 3.07 -3.96 -17.65
CA ASP A 66 2.55 -2.59 -17.58
C ASP A 66 1.05 -2.53 -17.95
N TYR A 67 0.20 -2.36 -16.95
CA TYR A 67 -1.26 -2.24 -17.10
C TYR A 67 -1.73 -0.79 -17.33
N SER A 68 -0.82 0.20 -17.36
CA SER A 68 -1.14 1.62 -17.54
C SER A 68 -1.93 1.92 -18.83
N LYS A 69 -2.03 0.95 -19.75
CA LYS A 69 -2.75 1.07 -21.03
C LYS A 69 -4.14 0.40 -21.06
N ILE A 70 -4.58 -0.25 -19.98
CA ILE A 70 -5.81 -1.07 -19.97
C ILE A 70 -6.97 -0.40 -19.21
N ILE A 71 -6.71 0.69 -18.49
CA ILE A 71 -7.74 1.48 -17.80
C ILE A 71 -8.43 2.42 -18.79
N PHE A 72 -9.74 2.18 -19.02
CA PHE A 72 -10.66 2.97 -19.86
C PHE A 72 -11.37 4.07 -19.07
#